data_AF-A0A521IN72-F1
#
_entry.id   AF-A0A521IN72-F1
#
_cell.length_a   1.000
_cell.length_b   1.000
_cell.length_c   1.000
_cell.angle_alpha   90.00
_cell.angle_beta   90.00
_cell.angle_gamma   90.00
#
_symmetry.space_group_name_H-M   'P 1'
#
loop_
_entity.id
_entity.type
_entity.pdbx_description
1 polymer ?
#
loop_
_entity_poly.entity_id
_entity_poly.type
_entity_poly.pdbx_seq_one_letter_code
_entity_poly.pdbx_strand_id
1 'polypeptide(L)'
;SAGSLRGGRRVWMLARMPETKILGDKIEPYLVFSNGHDGRNAVKVAITPIRVVCMNTLNLALGTATRAWATNHQGDIQGKLRDAERTLQLSTEYMSALAEDAERMAEIAVTKEMLAELTVDLLPLPKDQKRHNLVRNMRKEFLYRYQSAPDLDRFRGTGWGFVNAVADFADHRQPSRKTSSYDTIQFERVIGGHPLLDRAVELIKAA
;
A
#
# COMPACT_ATOMS: atom_id res chain seq x y z
N SER A 1 3.48 -13.06 -12.42
CA SER A 1 4.96 -13.03 -12.59
C SER A 1 5.61 -13.73 -11.42
N ALA A 2 6.92 -14.03 -11.48
CA ALA A 2 7.67 -14.59 -10.37
C ALA A 2 9.11 -14.08 -10.39
N GLY A 3 9.80 -14.13 -9.27
CA GLY A 3 11.18 -13.63 -9.16
C GLY A 3 11.91 -14.11 -7.92
N SER A 4 13.19 -13.72 -7.83
CA SER A 4 14.03 -13.99 -6.67
C SER A 4 14.76 -12.74 -6.19
N LEU A 5 15.06 -12.71 -4.90
CA LEU A 5 15.79 -11.65 -4.22
C LEU A 5 16.98 -12.25 -3.48
N ARG A 6 18.03 -11.43 -3.29
CA ARG A 6 19.26 -11.82 -2.56
C ARG A 6 19.89 -13.13 -3.05
N GLY A 7 19.95 -13.33 -4.37
CA GLY A 7 20.55 -14.52 -4.98
C GLY A 7 19.80 -15.81 -4.67
N GLY A 8 18.46 -15.77 -4.62
CA GLY A 8 17.62 -16.96 -4.41
C GLY A 8 17.28 -17.25 -2.95
N ARG A 9 17.77 -16.49 -1.97
CA ARG A 9 17.40 -16.68 -0.56
C ARG A 9 15.92 -16.40 -0.28
N ARG A 10 15.30 -15.56 -1.11
CA ARG A 10 13.86 -15.28 -1.09
C ARG A 10 13.33 -15.37 -2.52
N VAL A 11 12.22 -16.07 -2.69
CA VAL A 11 11.49 -16.18 -3.97
C VAL A 11 10.07 -15.68 -3.78
N TRP A 12 9.48 -15.20 -4.86
CA TRP A 12 8.10 -14.72 -4.86
C TRP A 12 7.37 -15.04 -6.15
N MET A 13 6.04 -15.10 -6.06
CA MET A 13 5.15 -15.17 -7.21
C MET A 13 3.92 -14.29 -7.01
N LEU A 14 3.43 -13.73 -8.11
CA LEU A 14 2.20 -12.94 -8.18
C LEU A 14 1.11 -13.74 -8.89
N ALA A 15 -0.03 -13.88 -8.22
CA ALA A 15 -1.28 -14.36 -8.80
C ALA A 15 -2.25 -13.18 -8.93
N ARG A 16 -2.73 -12.95 -10.16
CA ARG A 16 -3.74 -11.92 -10.43
C ARG A 16 -5.10 -12.42 -9.96
N MET A 17 -5.84 -11.59 -9.22
CA MET A 17 -7.21 -11.84 -8.80
C MET A 17 -8.20 -11.24 -9.82
N PRO A 18 -9.48 -11.64 -9.80
CA PRO A 18 -10.52 -10.97 -10.59
C PRO A 18 -10.54 -9.47 -10.32
N GLU A 19 -10.69 -8.69 -11.40
CA GLU A 19 -10.77 -7.24 -11.31
C GLU A 19 -12.06 -6.81 -10.60
N THR A 20 -11.99 -5.67 -9.92
CA THR A 20 -13.16 -5.08 -9.26
C THR A 20 -13.17 -3.56 -9.44
N LYS A 21 -14.18 -2.89 -8.90
CA LYS A 21 -14.25 -1.44 -8.83
C LYS A 21 -14.46 -0.97 -7.41
N ILE A 22 -13.74 0.08 -7.02
CA ILE A 22 -13.95 0.80 -5.76
C ILE A 22 -14.22 2.25 -6.12
N LEU A 23 -15.38 2.78 -5.68
CA LEU A 23 -15.85 4.11 -6.06
C LEU A 23 -15.81 4.37 -7.58
N GLY A 24 -16.03 3.32 -8.38
CA GLY A 24 -16.00 3.37 -9.85
C GLY A 24 -14.60 3.33 -10.49
N ASP A 25 -13.52 3.40 -9.71
CA ASP A 25 -12.17 3.17 -10.22
C ASP A 25 -11.88 1.69 -10.36
N LYS A 26 -11.24 1.31 -11.47
CA LYS A 26 -10.81 -0.06 -11.72
C LYS A 26 -9.64 -0.43 -10.79
N ILE A 27 -9.81 -1.50 -10.04
CA ILE A 27 -8.80 -2.07 -9.15
C ILE A 27 -8.43 -3.48 -9.61
N GLU A 28 -7.13 -3.74 -9.72
CA GLU A 28 -6.54 -5.05 -10.01
C GLU A 28 -5.81 -5.59 -8.78
N PRO A 29 -6.42 -6.49 -7.99
CA PRO A 29 -5.75 -7.09 -6.86
C PRO A 29 -4.78 -8.20 -7.29
N TYR A 30 -3.61 -8.23 -6.67
CA TYR A 30 -2.66 -9.33 -6.79
C TYR A 30 -2.39 -9.97 -5.44
N LEU A 31 -2.29 -11.30 -5.42
CA LEU A 31 -1.73 -12.04 -4.30
C LEU A 31 -0.24 -12.24 -4.52
N VAL A 32 0.55 -11.78 -3.55
CA VAL A 32 1.98 -11.98 -3.48
C VAL A 32 2.26 -13.14 -2.54
N PHE A 33 2.79 -14.23 -3.09
CA PHE A 33 3.34 -15.32 -2.29
C PHE A 33 4.84 -15.12 -2.18
N SER A 34 5.39 -15.18 -0.98
CA SER A 34 6.82 -15.07 -0.70
C SER A 34 7.29 -16.22 0.15
N ASN A 35 8.41 -16.85 -0.24
CA ASN A 35 9.03 -17.90 0.54
C ASN A 35 10.52 -17.61 0.79
N GLY A 36 11.01 -17.96 1.98
CA GLY A 36 12.43 -17.96 2.31
C GLY A 36 13.00 -19.37 2.18
N HIS A 37 14.14 -19.51 1.49
CA HIS A 37 14.86 -20.79 1.37
C HIS A 37 15.85 -21.04 2.52
N ASP A 38 15.81 -20.20 3.56
CA ASP A 38 16.64 -20.32 4.76
C ASP A 38 16.05 -21.27 5.82
N GLY A 39 14.93 -21.93 5.51
CA GLY A 39 14.30 -22.97 6.34
C GLY A 39 13.63 -22.44 7.62
N ARG A 40 13.53 -21.12 7.78
CA ARG A 40 13.05 -20.49 9.03
C ARG A 40 11.73 -19.75 8.89
N ASN A 41 11.17 -19.65 7.68
CA ASN A 41 10.02 -18.81 7.40
C ASN A 41 8.85 -19.61 6.80
N ALA A 42 7.64 -19.38 7.31
CA ALA A 42 6.41 -19.79 6.63
C ALA A 42 6.27 -19.06 5.28
N VAL A 43 5.49 -19.64 4.36
CA VAL A 43 5.12 -18.92 3.14
C VAL A 43 4.24 -17.74 3.58
N LYS A 44 4.62 -16.53 3.17
CA LYS A 44 3.82 -15.33 3.43
C LYS A 44 2.97 -15.04 2.21
N VAL A 45 1.70 -14.74 2.44
CA VAL A 45 0.79 -14.23 1.42
C VAL A 45 0.40 -12.81 1.79
N ALA A 46 0.36 -11.91 0.80
CA ALA A 46 -0.16 -10.57 0.96
C ALA A 46 -1.02 -10.20 -0.24
N ILE A 47 -2.07 -9.40 -0.01
CA ILE A 47 -2.87 -8.79 -1.07
C ILE A 47 -2.34 -7.40 -1.40
N THR A 48 -2.28 -7.08 -2.69
CA THR A 48 -1.74 -5.83 -3.22
C THR A 48 -2.69 -5.28 -4.27
N PRO A 49 -3.67 -4.45 -3.87
CA PRO A 49 -4.59 -3.83 -4.80
C PRO A 49 -3.89 -2.75 -5.61
N ILE A 50 -3.96 -2.83 -6.94
CA ILE A 50 -3.44 -1.80 -7.84
C ILE A 50 -4.59 -0.98 -8.39
N ARG A 51 -4.56 0.33 -8.18
CA ARG A 51 -5.51 1.26 -8.82
C ARG A 51 -5.04 1.53 -10.25
N VAL A 52 -5.75 0.98 -11.25
CA VAL A 52 -5.25 0.89 -12.64
C VAL A 52 -5.04 2.26 -13.28
N VAL A 53 -5.94 3.22 -13.01
CA VAL A 53 -5.87 4.56 -13.62
C VAL A 53 -4.61 5.33 -13.22
N CYS A 54 -3.99 4.99 -12.09
CA CYS A 54 -2.83 5.68 -11.54
C CYS A 54 -1.63 4.75 -11.28
N MET A 55 -1.78 3.44 -11.46
CA MET A 55 -0.75 2.42 -11.22
C MET A 55 -0.18 2.41 -9.79
N ASN A 56 -0.96 2.83 -8.79
CA ASN A 56 -0.51 2.88 -7.40
C ASN A 56 -0.90 1.62 -6.62
N THR A 57 0.00 1.17 -5.73
CA THR A 57 -0.21 0.04 -4.82
C THR A 57 -0.92 0.51 -3.55
N LEU A 58 -2.20 0.17 -3.41
CA LEU A 58 -3.07 0.55 -2.29
C LEU A 58 -2.99 -0.45 -1.13
N ASN A 59 -1.78 -0.77 -0.66
CA ASN A 59 -1.61 -1.68 0.48
C ASN A 59 -1.83 -0.96 1.83
N LEU A 60 -3.08 -0.57 2.07
CA LEU A 60 -3.50 0.24 3.22
C LEU A 60 -3.61 -0.59 4.51
N ALA A 61 -3.35 0.03 5.66
CA ALA A 61 -3.73 -0.52 6.96
C ALA A 61 -5.24 -0.33 7.18
N LEU A 62 -5.95 -1.43 7.36
CA LEU A 62 -7.38 -1.46 7.63
C LEU A 62 -7.61 -1.98 9.05
N GLY A 63 -8.63 -1.46 9.73
CA GLY A 63 -8.94 -1.87 11.11
C GLY A 63 -9.62 -3.25 11.19
N THR A 64 -10.31 -3.65 10.14
CA THR A 64 -11.20 -4.84 10.12
C THR A 64 -10.66 -5.99 9.28
N ALA A 65 -9.54 -5.82 8.58
CA ALA A 65 -8.99 -6.85 7.69
C ALA A 65 -7.46 -6.87 7.70
N THR A 66 -6.88 -8.06 7.50
CA THR A 66 -5.43 -8.25 7.44
C THR A 66 -4.95 -8.30 6.00
N ARG A 67 -3.95 -7.47 5.67
CA ARG A 67 -3.34 -7.42 4.34
C ARG A 67 -2.38 -8.57 4.03
N ALA A 68 -1.86 -9.22 5.07
CA ALA A 68 -0.85 -10.27 4.94
C ALA A 68 -1.00 -11.33 6.05
N TRP A 69 -0.74 -12.58 5.69
CA TRP A 69 -0.83 -13.74 6.57
C TRP A 69 0.22 -14.79 6.22
N ALA A 70 0.40 -15.78 7.09
CA ALA A 70 1.29 -16.91 6.87
C ALA A 70 0.48 -18.17 6.50
N THR A 71 1.01 -18.98 5.59
CA THR A 71 0.53 -20.33 5.26
C THR A 71 1.67 -21.33 5.43
N ASN A 72 1.33 -22.55 5.83
CA ASN A 72 2.31 -23.58 6.11
C ASN A 72 2.88 -24.14 4.81
N HIS A 73 4.19 -24.41 4.79
CA HIS A 73 4.82 -25.05 3.63
C HIS A 73 4.60 -26.57 3.61
N GLN A 74 4.50 -27.21 4.77
CA GLN A 74 4.30 -28.66 4.93
C GLN A 74 2.81 -29.00 5.14
N GLY A 75 2.43 -30.27 4.99
CA GLY A 75 1.06 -30.76 5.19
C GLY A 75 0.58 -31.67 4.06
N ASP A 76 -0.57 -32.31 4.28
CA ASP A 76 -1.26 -33.14 3.28
C ASP A 76 -2.05 -32.28 2.28
N ILE A 77 -2.55 -32.92 1.21
CA ILE A 77 -3.31 -32.21 0.16
C ILE A 77 -4.57 -31.53 0.71
N GLN A 78 -5.24 -32.14 1.69
CA GLN A 78 -6.44 -31.59 2.30
C GLN A 78 -6.12 -30.31 3.09
N GLY A 79 -5.01 -30.28 3.82
CA GLY A 79 -4.51 -29.08 4.46
C GLY A 79 -4.19 -27.96 3.47
N LYS A 80 -3.57 -28.28 2.32
CA LYS A 80 -3.27 -27.29 1.28
C LYS A 80 -4.51 -26.68 0.65
N LEU A 81 -5.55 -27.49 0.43
CA LEU A 81 -6.82 -26.99 -0.09
C LEU A 81 -7.48 -26.01 0.90
N ARG A 82 -7.47 -26.34 2.19
CA ARG A 82 -7.97 -25.43 3.24
C ARG A 82 -7.17 -24.13 3.34
N ASP A 83 -5.84 -24.19 3.24
CA ASP A 83 -4.98 -23.01 3.25
C ASP A 83 -5.25 -22.09 2.04
N ALA A 84 -5.50 -22.69 0.87
CA ALA A 84 -5.88 -21.96 -0.34
C ALA A 84 -7.25 -21.29 -0.19
N GLU A 85 -8.25 -22.02 0.32
CA GLU A 85 -9.58 -21.48 0.60
C GLU A 85 -9.51 -20.31 1.58
N ARG A 86 -8.77 -20.47 2.69
CA ARG A 86 -8.59 -19.40 3.68
C ARG A 86 -7.89 -18.19 3.09
N THR A 87 -6.90 -18.40 2.22
CA THR A 87 -6.19 -17.33 1.51
C THR A 87 -7.15 -16.53 0.64
N LEU A 88 -8.01 -17.18 -0.14
CA LEU A 88 -9.01 -16.50 -0.97
C LEU A 88 -10.05 -15.76 -0.12
N GLN A 89 -10.46 -16.34 1.00
CA GLN A 89 -11.38 -15.70 1.93
C GLN A 89 -10.80 -14.41 2.52
N LEU A 90 -9.58 -14.45 3.08
CA LEU A 90 -8.89 -13.28 3.63
C LEU A 90 -8.69 -12.18 2.58
N SER A 91 -8.38 -12.58 1.34
CA SER A 91 -8.25 -11.65 0.21
C SER A 91 -9.57 -10.92 -0.07
N THR A 92 -10.68 -11.64 0.00
CA THR A 92 -12.03 -11.10 -0.23
C THR A 92 -12.43 -10.16 0.92
N GLU A 93 -12.21 -10.58 2.17
CA GLU A 93 -12.43 -9.77 3.38
C GLU A 93 -11.67 -8.44 3.30
N TYR A 94 -10.39 -8.47 2.88
CA TYR A 94 -9.58 -7.26 2.70
C TYR A 94 -10.12 -6.33 1.61
N MET A 95 -10.50 -6.87 0.44
CA MET A 95 -11.04 -6.03 -0.64
C MET A 95 -12.38 -5.38 -0.27
N SER A 96 -13.24 -6.09 0.47
CA SER A 96 -14.48 -5.51 1.00
C SER A 96 -14.21 -4.40 2.01
N ALA A 97 -13.32 -4.64 2.99
CA ALA A 97 -12.95 -3.64 3.97
C ALA A 97 -12.31 -2.40 3.32
N LEU A 98 -11.51 -2.59 2.27
CA LEU A 98 -10.91 -1.50 1.50
C LEU A 98 -11.99 -0.66 0.80
N ALA A 99 -13.00 -1.30 0.21
CA ALA A 99 -14.10 -0.59 -0.44
C ALA A 99 -14.90 0.25 0.56
N GLU A 100 -15.25 -0.31 1.72
CA GLU A 100 -15.95 0.42 2.78
C GLU A 100 -15.12 1.60 3.33
N ASP A 101 -13.83 1.39 3.58
CA ASP A 101 -12.94 2.46 4.05
C ASP A 101 -12.78 3.54 2.98
N ALA A 102 -12.71 3.18 1.70
CA ALA A 102 -12.67 4.14 0.62
C ALA A 102 -13.95 4.99 0.56
N GLU A 103 -15.13 4.36 0.68
CA GLU A 103 -16.42 5.06 0.75
C GLU A 103 -16.47 6.05 1.92
N ARG A 104 -16.15 5.60 3.13
CA ARG A 104 -16.07 6.46 4.31
C ARG A 104 -15.13 7.64 4.11
N MET A 105 -13.92 7.40 3.58
CA MET A 105 -12.93 8.45 3.36
C MET A 105 -13.33 9.40 2.22
N ALA A 106 -14.16 8.98 1.27
CA ALA A 106 -14.65 9.84 0.21
C ALA A 106 -15.69 10.86 0.71
N GLU A 107 -16.36 10.57 1.83
CA GLU A 107 -17.31 11.49 2.47
C GLU A 107 -16.61 12.56 3.33
N ILE A 108 -15.36 12.34 3.73
CA ILE A 108 -14.58 13.29 4.53
C ILE A 108 -14.08 14.43 3.64
N ALA A 109 -14.63 15.63 3.81
CA ALA A 109 -14.21 16.82 3.09
C ALA A 109 -12.84 17.33 3.59
N VAL A 110 -11.89 17.47 2.68
CA VAL A 110 -10.55 17.99 2.96
C VAL A 110 -10.44 19.42 2.44
N THR A 111 -10.54 20.38 3.36
CA THR A 111 -10.34 21.81 3.06
C THR A 111 -8.87 22.11 2.79
N LYS A 112 -8.56 23.33 2.32
CA LYS A 112 -7.17 23.75 2.10
C LYS A 112 -6.38 23.82 3.41
N GLU A 113 -7.04 24.25 4.48
CA GLU A 113 -6.49 24.35 5.83
C GLU A 113 -6.17 22.95 6.36
N MET A 114 -7.14 22.04 6.29
CA MET A 114 -6.96 20.64 6.68
C MET A 114 -5.86 19.96 5.85
N LEU A 115 -5.81 20.19 4.53
CA LEU A 115 -4.74 19.65 3.68
C LEU A 115 -3.34 20.12 4.14
N ALA A 116 -3.22 21.39 4.55
CA ALA A 116 -1.95 21.92 5.05
C ALA A 116 -1.54 21.25 6.36
N GLU A 117 -2.47 21.05 7.30
CA GLU A 117 -2.25 20.34 8.57
C GLU A 117 -1.88 18.87 8.34
N LEU A 118 -2.68 18.15 7.56
CA LEU A 118 -2.41 16.76 7.17
C LEU A 118 -1.04 16.60 6.52
N THR A 119 -0.62 17.55 5.68
CA THR A 119 0.72 17.53 5.04
C THR A 119 1.84 17.70 6.05
N VAL A 120 1.64 18.56 7.06
CA VAL A 120 2.61 18.76 8.14
C VAL A 120 2.76 17.49 8.98
N ASP A 121 1.65 16.85 9.31
CA ASP A 121 1.60 15.66 10.16
C ASP A 121 2.03 14.38 9.43
N LEU A 122 1.79 14.28 8.13
CA LEU A 122 2.28 13.20 7.29
C LEU A 122 3.80 13.26 7.15
N LEU A 123 4.36 14.46 7.01
CA LEU A 123 5.78 14.71 6.76
C LEU A 123 6.35 15.66 7.82
N PRO A 124 6.49 15.24 9.10
CA PRO A 124 6.95 16.10 10.18
C PRO A 124 8.42 16.48 10.00
N LEU A 125 8.80 17.68 10.47
CA LEU A 125 10.20 18.10 10.46
C LEU A 125 11.01 17.27 11.45
N PRO A 126 12.13 16.67 11.04
CA PRO A 126 12.99 15.94 11.96
C PRO A 126 13.71 16.91 12.91
N LYS A 127 14.17 16.38 14.06
CA LYS A 127 15.02 17.14 15.00
C LYS A 127 16.31 17.65 14.33
N ASP A 128 16.84 16.88 13.38
CA ASP A 128 18.01 17.26 12.58
C ASP A 128 17.65 18.36 11.56
N GLN A 129 18.05 19.60 11.87
CA GLN A 129 17.80 20.77 11.03
C GLN A 129 18.39 20.65 9.62
N LYS A 130 19.46 19.86 9.43
CA LYS A 130 20.07 19.67 8.10
C LYS A 130 19.12 18.99 7.11
N ARG A 131 18.10 18.27 7.61
CA ARG A 131 17.09 17.58 6.80
C ARG A 131 15.82 18.40 6.58
N HIS A 132 15.71 19.61 7.13
CA HIS A 132 14.49 20.42 7.00
C HIS A 132 14.20 20.80 5.55
N ASN A 133 15.21 21.17 4.77
CA ASN A 133 15.03 21.51 3.36
C ASN A 133 14.55 20.32 2.53
N LEU A 134 15.03 19.11 2.83
CA LEU A 134 14.54 17.88 2.20
C LEU A 134 13.04 17.69 2.46
N VAL A 135 12.60 17.79 3.72
CA VAL A 135 11.18 17.61 4.07
C VAL A 135 10.30 18.72 3.49
N ARG A 136 10.77 19.97 3.48
CA ARG A 136 10.06 21.07 2.83
C ARG A 136 9.88 20.83 1.33
N ASN A 137 10.90 20.32 0.65
CA ASN A 137 10.80 19.95 -0.77
C ASN A 137 9.82 18.79 -0.98
N MET A 138 9.83 17.78 -0.10
CA MET A 138 8.86 16.69 -0.13
C MET A 138 7.42 17.17 0.01
N ARG A 139 7.16 18.11 0.93
CA ARG A 139 5.82 18.70 1.10
C ARG A 139 5.39 19.45 -0.16
N LYS A 140 6.28 20.21 -0.80
CA LYS A 140 6.00 20.89 -2.06
C LYS A 140 5.68 19.91 -3.18
N GLU A 141 6.47 18.84 -3.32
CA GLU A 141 6.22 17.79 -4.31
C GLU A 141 4.88 17.09 -4.09
N PHE A 142 4.58 16.72 -2.84
CA PHE A 142 3.31 16.12 -2.47
C PHE A 142 2.12 17.03 -2.80
N LEU A 143 2.15 18.29 -2.38
CA LEU A 143 1.08 19.26 -2.65
C LEU A 143 0.90 19.51 -4.15
N TYR A 144 2.00 19.59 -4.90
CA TYR A 144 1.94 19.71 -6.36
C TYR A 144 1.21 18.53 -6.98
N ARG A 145 1.55 17.28 -6.59
CA ARG A 145 0.87 16.07 -7.10
C ARG A 145 -0.61 16.08 -6.74
N TYR A 146 -0.96 16.34 -5.48
CA TYR A 146 -2.35 16.44 -5.03
C TYR A 146 -3.17 17.44 -5.86
N GLN A 147 -2.55 18.53 -6.32
CA GLN A 147 -3.21 19.58 -7.11
C GLN A 147 -3.12 19.41 -8.63
N SER A 148 -2.26 18.53 -9.16
CA SER A 148 -2.02 18.46 -10.61
C SER A 148 -2.29 17.10 -11.22
N ALA A 149 -2.38 16.04 -10.42
CA ALA A 149 -2.63 14.69 -10.89
C ALA A 149 -4.07 14.56 -11.41
N PRO A 150 -4.28 14.36 -12.73
CA PRO A 150 -5.62 14.33 -13.34
C PRO A 150 -6.42 13.11 -12.89
N ASP A 151 -5.74 12.01 -12.56
CA ASP A 151 -6.35 10.80 -12.03
C ASP A 151 -6.92 10.99 -10.62
N LEU A 152 -6.58 12.07 -9.91
CA LEU A 152 -7.17 12.42 -8.61
C LEU A 152 -8.37 13.36 -8.71
N ASP A 153 -8.65 13.94 -9.88
CA ASP A 153 -9.65 15.02 -10.03
C ASP A 153 -11.02 14.65 -9.46
N ARG A 154 -11.45 13.41 -9.64
CA ARG A 154 -12.73 12.90 -9.13
C ARG A 154 -12.84 12.90 -7.61
N PHE A 155 -11.73 12.70 -6.91
CA PHE A 155 -11.70 12.55 -5.44
C PHE A 155 -10.98 13.70 -4.75
N ARG A 156 -10.55 14.71 -5.51
CA ARG A 156 -9.86 15.87 -4.96
C ARG A 156 -10.76 16.60 -3.97
N GLY A 157 -10.18 17.00 -2.84
CA GLY A 157 -10.94 17.58 -1.72
C GLY A 157 -11.63 16.55 -0.83
N THR A 158 -11.34 15.25 -0.99
CA THR A 158 -11.82 14.20 -0.08
C THR A 158 -10.66 13.49 0.62
N GLY A 159 -10.95 12.81 1.74
CA GLY A 159 -9.99 11.97 2.45
C GLY A 159 -9.46 10.83 1.56
N TRP A 160 -10.33 10.24 0.73
CA TRP A 160 -9.93 9.23 -0.26
C TRP A 160 -8.95 9.81 -1.29
N GLY A 161 -9.19 11.03 -1.76
CA GLY A 161 -8.26 11.75 -2.63
C GLY A 161 -6.90 11.99 -1.97
N PHE A 162 -6.88 12.32 -0.68
CA PHE A 162 -5.64 12.48 0.07
C PHE A 162 -4.85 11.16 0.15
N VAL A 163 -5.49 10.05 0.53
CA VAL A 163 -4.82 8.74 0.60
C VAL A 163 -4.26 8.31 -0.76
N ASN A 164 -5.00 8.52 -1.85
CA ASN A 164 -4.52 8.20 -3.20
C ASN A 164 -3.34 9.09 -3.62
N ALA A 165 -3.34 10.38 -3.24
CA ALA A 165 -2.20 11.26 -3.48
C ALA A 165 -0.95 10.80 -2.70
N VAL A 166 -1.12 10.29 -1.48
CA VAL A 166 -0.01 9.73 -0.70
C VAL A 166 0.49 8.43 -1.34
N ALA A 167 -0.40 7.59 -1.87
CA ALA A 167 -0.03 6.38 -2.63
C ALA A 167 0.83 6.73 -3.85
N ASP A 168 0.38 7.69 -4.65
CA ASP A 168 1.12 8.19 -5.81
C ASP A 168 2.50 8.73 -5.42
N PHE A 169 2.54 9.57 -4.39
CA PHE A 169 3.77 10.15 -3.88
C PHE A 169 4.74 9.08 -3.34
N ALA A 170 4.24 8.04 -2.68
CA ALA A 170 5.05 6.97 -2.13
C ALA A 170 5.68 6.09 -3.22
N ASP A 171 4.90 5.71 -4.24
CA ASP A 171 5.34 4.79 -5.29
C ASP A 171 6.32 5.45 -6.27
N HIS A 172 6.10 6.71 -6.63
CA HIS A 172 6.94 7.41 -7.61
C HIS A 172 8.20 8.05 -7.02
N ARG A 173 8.37 7.99 -5.71
CA ARG A 173 9.55 8.58 -5.07
C ARG A 173 10.76 7.66 -5.20
N GLN A 174 11.62 7.98 -6.16
CA GLN A 174 12.92 7.30 -6.27
C GLN A 174 13.88 7.76 -5.15
N PRO A 175 14.61 6.84 -4.50
CA PRO A 175 15.64 7.23 -3.55
C PRO A 175 16.80 7.92 -4.28
N SER A 176 17.47 8.84 -3.58
CA SER A 176 18.69 9.49 -4.09
C SER A 176 19.86 8.52 -4.29
N ARG A 177 19.84 7.36 -3.63
CA ARG A 177 20.82 6.28 -3.79
C ARG A 177 20.11 4.94 -3.77
N LYS A 178 20.24 4.15 -4.85
CA LYS A 178 19.83 2.74 -4.88
C LYS A 178 20.95 1.88 -4.30
N THR A 179 20.71 1.28 -3.14
CA THR A 179 21.64 0.31 -2.52
C THR A 179 21.35 -1.09 -3.07
N SER A 180 22.27 -2.03 -2.85
CA SER A 180 22.05 -3.46 -3.18
C SER A 180 20.86 -4.08 -2.44
N SER A 181 20.38 -3.44 -1.37
CA SER A 181 19.20 -3.85 -0.60
C SER A 181 17.89 -3.19 -1.05
N TYR A 182 17.93 -2.25 -2.01
CA TYR A 182 16.78 -1.43 -2.40
C TYR A 182 15.57 -2.27 -2.79
N ASP A 183 15.74 -3.24 -3.70
CA ASP A 183 14.63 -4.08 -4.19
C ASP A 183 14.03 -4.93 -3.07
N THR A 184 14.86 -5.38 -2.12
CA THR A 184 14.36 -6.13 -0.95
C THR A 184 13.52 -5.24 -0.04
N ILE A 185 13.94 -3.99 0.19
CA ILE A 185 13.21 -3.04 1.02
C ILE A 185 11.88 -2.66 0.37
N GLN A 186 11.86 -2.44 -0.95
CA GLN A 186 10.62 -2.16 -1.67
C GLN A 186 9.65 -3.35 -1.59
N PHE A 187 10.15 -4.56 -1.82
CA PHE A 187 9.34 -5.77 -1.69
C PHE A 187 8.76 -5.95 -0.28
N GLU A 188 9.54 -5.64 0.76
CA GLU A 188 9.06 -5.72 2.15
C GLU A 188 7.97 -4.70 2.47
N ARG A 189 7.99 -3.51 1.84
CA ARG A 189 6.88 -2.54 1.95
C ARG A 189 5.62 -3.03 1.24
N VAL A 190 5.78 -3.68 0.09
CA VAL A 190 4.66 -4.26 -0.64
C VAL A 190 3.99 -5.39 0.16
N ILE A 191 4.73 -6.17 0.94
CA ILE A 191 4.15 -7.24 1.79
C ILE A 191 3.68 -6.71 3.15
N GLY A 192 4.52 -5.91 3.81
CA GLY A 192 4.31 -5.46 5.19
C GLY A 192 3.45 -4.22 5.34
N GLY A 193 3.18 -3.51 4.24
CA GLY A 193 2.54 -2.20 4.19
C GLY A 193 3.55 -1.06 4.11
N HIS A 194 3.05 0.11 3.68
CA HIS A 194 3.86 1.30 3.52
C HIS A 194 3.58 2.30 4.67
N PRO A 195 4.57 2.64 5.52
CA PRO A 195 4.33 3.47 6.70
C PRO A 195 3.70 4.84 6.41
N LEU A 196 4.00 5.47 5.26
CA LEU A 196 3.33 6.72 4.88
C LEU A 196 1.85 6.52 4.54
N LEU A 197 1.47 5.37 3.96
CA LEU A 197 0.08 5.09 3.64
C LEU A 197 -0.72 4.78 4.89
N ASP A 198 -0.15 3.95 5.77
CA ASP A 198 -0.74 3.64 7.06
C ASP A 198 -0.98 4.94 7.85
N ARG A 199 0.02 5.84 7.88
CA ARG A 199 -0.12 7.16 8.51
C ARG A 199 -1.18 8.03 7.85
N ALA A 200 -1.29 8.02 6.53
CA ALA A 200 -2.31 8.81 5.82
C ALA A 200 -3.73 8.34 6.18
N VAL A 201 -3.96 7.03 6.24
CA VAL A 201 -5.24 6.46 6.65
C VAL A 201 -5.56 6.81 8.11
N GLU A 202 -4.58 6.72 9.01
CA GLU A 202 -4.76 7.15 10.42
C GLU A 202 -5.17 8.62 10.53
N LEU A 203 -4.48 9.50 9.81
CA LEU A 203 -4.74 10.94 9.85
C LEU A 203 -6.14 11.28 9.35
N ILE A 204 -6.58 10.67 8.25
CA ILE A 204 -7.92 10.88 7.71
C ILE A 204 -9.00 10.33 8.64
N LYS A 205 -8.77 9.18 9.28
CA LYS A 205 -9.74 8.61 10.24
C LYS A 205 -9.86 9.40 11.54
N ALA A 206 -8.88 10.26 11.84
CA ALA A 206 -8.85 11.08 13.06
C ALA A 206 -9.39 12.49 12.88
N ALA A 207 -9.69 12.90 11.64
CA ALA A 207 -10.15 14.24 11.28
C ALA A 207 -11.67 14.29 11.11
#